data_AF-W2VPQ0-F1
#
_entry.id   AF-W2VPQ0-F1
#
_cell.length_a   1.000
_cell.length_b   1.000
_cell.length_c   1.000
_cell.angle_alpha   90.00
_cell.angle_beta   90.00
_cell.angle_gamma   90.00
#
_symmetry.space_group_name_H-M   'P 1'
#
loop_
_entity.id
_entity.type
_entity.pdbx_description
1 polymer ?
#
loop_
_entity_poly.entity_id
_entity_poly.type
_entity_poly.pdbx_seq_one_letter_code
_entity_poly.pdbx_strand_id
1 'polypeptide(L)'
;TGVLLVLASSPAVKVPLHDFADIHADKDGFVILGTRDAEGGGTLNCGNPSNLCGGGPSPAVPCYDMYMVRYDGTKESWSTKLTSSSKSLPPYSSGKTGPDVYMIWWYAHHGRIAFDGKNWAAYFGAAVSTSEGGCINIHQGDRMKVVDPT
;
A
#
# COMPACT_ATOMS: atom_id res chain seq x y z
N THR A 1 7.69 6.75 -11.08
CA THR A 1 9.15 6.54 -11.06
C THR A 1 9.37 5.08 -10.78
N GLY A 2 10.13 4.33 -11.58
CA GLY A 2 10.29 2.88 -11.40
C GLY A 2 11.58 2.54 -10.68
N VAL A 3 11.56 1.53 -9.81
CA VAL A 3 12.76 0.97 -9.17
C VAL A 3 13.44 0.00 -10.13
N LEU A 4 14.77 0.13 -10.28
CA LEU A 4 15.61 -0.73 -11.13
C LEU A 4 16.48 -1.62 -10.23
N LEU A 5 16.29 -2.95 -10.32
CA LEU A 5 17.12 -3.94 -9.61
C LEU A 5 18.13 -4.57 -10.59
N VAL A 6 19.42 -4.54 -10.24
CA VAL A 6 20.51 -5.16 -11.00
C VAL A 6 21.07 -6.33 -10.19
N LEU A 7 20.75 -7.55 -10.60
CA LEU A 7 21.50 -8.75 -10.21
C LEU A 7 22.55 -8.98 -11.30
N ALA A 8 23.83 -8.94 -10.93
CA ALA A 8 24.92 -9.13 -11.88
C ALA A 8 24.72 -10.43 -12.67
N SER A 9 24.54 -10.29 -13.99
CA SER A 9 24.24 -11.29 -15.04
C SER A 9 22.77 -11.58 -15.40
N SER A 10 21.76 -10.93 -14.82
CA SER A 10 20.34 -11.13 -15.18
C SER A 10 19.68 -9.88 -15.76
N PRO A 11 18.68 -10.00 -16.65
CA PRO A 11 17.92 -8.86 -17.16
C PRO A 11 17.29 -8.07 -16.02
N ALA A 12 17.36 -6.74 -16.09
CA ALA A 12 16.69 -5.88 -15.13
C ALA A 12 15.18 -6.09 -15.14
N VAL A 13 14.58 -6.22 -13.95
CA VAL A 13 13.12 -6.32 -13.79
C VAL A 13 12.57 -4.92 -13.49
N LYS A 14 11.56 -4.48 -14.26
CA LYS A 14 10.82 -3.26 -13.99
C LYS A 14 9.61 -3.60 -13.13
N VAL A 15 9.58 -3.08 -11.92
CA VAL A 15 8.46 -3.27 -10.98
C VAL A 15 7.62 -1.98 -10.91
N PRO A 16 6.31 -2.01 -11.17
CA PRO A 16 5.45 -0.83 -11.15
C PRO A 16 5.02 -0.48 -9.72
N LEU A 17 5.97 -0.03 -8.89
CA LEU A 17 5.71 0.48 -7.54
C LEU A 17 6.12 1.96 -7.47
N HIS A 18 5.44 2.73 -6.62
CA HIS A 18 5.81 4.13 -6.34
C HIS A 18 6.95 4.21 -5.33
N ASP A 19 6.82 3.47 -4.22
CA ASP A 19 7.81 3.38 -3.16
C ASP A 19 8.18 1.92 -2.87
N PHE A 20 9.46 1.73 -2.55
CA PHE A 20 10.03 0.45 -2.14
C PHE A 20 10.16 0.41 -0.61
N ALA A 21 9.69 -0.67 0.02
CA ALA A 21 9.79 -0.87 1.46
C ALA A 21 10.77 -2.00 1.82
N ASP A 22 10.66 -3.16 1.18
CA ASP A 22 11.50 -4.33 1.49
C ASP A 22 11.52 -5.37 0.35
N ILE A 23 12.54 -6.25 0.35
CA ILE A 23 12.68 -7.35 -0.61
C ILE A 23 13.20 -8.62 0.06
N HIS A 24 12.63 -9.76 -0.33
CA HIS A 24 13.13 -11.09 0.00
C HIS A 24 13.39 -11.86 -1.30
N ALA A 25 14.63 -12.22 -1.59
CA ALA A 25 15.01 -12.92 -2.81
C ALA A 25 15.32 -14.40 -2.54
N ASP A 26 15.06 -15.25 -3.54
CA ASP A 26 15.45 -16.66 -3.56
C ASP A 26 15.98 -17.06 -4.95
N LYS A 27 16.20 -18.36 -5.15
CA LYS A 27 16.77 -18.89 -6.41
C LYS A 27 15.87 -18.69 -7.64
N ASP A 28 14.56 -18.53 -7.46
CA ASP A 28 13.57 -18.46 -8.54
C ASP A 28 13.14 -17.02 -8.82
N GLY A 29 13.34 -16.11 -7.87
CA GLY A 29 13.03 -14.69 -8.03
C GLY A 29 13.02 -13.93 -6.71
N PHE A 30 11.99 -13.14 -6.47
CA PHE A 30 11.88 -12.32 -5.26
C PHE A 30 10.45 -11.94 -4.92
N VAL A 31 10.21 -11.72 -3.62
CA VAL A 31 9.02 -11.04 -3.09
C VAL A 31 9.42 -9.62 -2.73
N ILE A 32 8.64 -8.64 -3.20
CA ILE A 32 8.83 -7.22 -2.95
C ILE A 32 7.63 -6.64 -2.21
N LEU A 33 7.92 -5.78 -1.24
CA LEU A 33 6.93 -4.98 -0.51
C LEU A 33 7.05 -3.52 -0.99
N GLY A 34 5.95 -2.93 -1.42
CA GLY A 34 5.92 -1.54 -1.82
C GLY A 34 4.53 -1.08 -2.25
N THR A 35 4.45 0.14 -2.77
CA THR A 35 3.17 0.83 -2.94
C THR A 35 2.70 0.90 -4.40
N ARG A 36 1.38 0.79 -4.60
CA ARG A 36 0.67 1.10 -5.86
C ARG A 36 -0.38 2.17 -5.59
N ASP A 37 -0.91 2.82 -6.63
CA ASP A 37 -2.06 3.71 -6.50
C ASP A 37 -3.19 3.07 -5.66
N ALA A 38 -3.76 3.83 -4.72
CA ALA A 38 -4.88 3.34 -3.93
C ALA A 38 -6.12 3.11 -4.80
N GLU A 39 -6.91 2.11 -4.44
CA GLU A 39 -8.22 1.92 -5.07
C GLU A 39 -9.23 2.85 -4.38
N GLY A 40 -9.45 4.03 -4.96
CA GLY A 40 -10.45 4.97 -4.44
C GLY A 40 -10.88 6.06 -5.43
N GLY A 41 -10.12 6.22 -6.51
CA GLY A 41 -10.35 7.27 -7.50
C GLY A 41 -10.31 8.67 -6.87
N GLY A 42 -11.01 9.61 -7.48
CA GLY A 42 -11.02 11.00 -7.03
C GLY A 42 -9.64 11.66 -7.18
N THR A 43 -9.41 12.71 -6.38
CA THR A 43 -8.16 13.46 -6.44
C THR A 43 -7.02 12.62 -5.88
N LEU A 44 -6.04 12.31 -6.71
CA LEU A 44 -4.84 11.55 -6.36
C LEU A 44 -5.15 10.23 -5.61
N ASN A 45 -6.17 9.52 -6.07
CA ASN A 45 -6.61 8.21 -5.57
C ASN A 45 -7.23 8.19 -4.17
N CYS A 46 -7.43 9.35 -3.53
CA CYS A 46 -7.89 9.41 -2.15
C CYS A 46 -9.41 9.42 -1.96
N GLY A 47 -10.21 9.51 -3.02
CA GLY A 47 -11.65 9.76 -2.94
C GLY A 47 -11.98 11.23 -2.76
N ASN A 48 -12.90 11.56 -1.86
CA ASN A 48 -13.45 12.91 -1.71
C ASN A 48 -12.85 13.68 -0.51
N PRO A 49 -12.02 14.72 -0.74
CA PRO A 49 -11.43 15.51 0.34
C PRO A 49 -12.43 16.20 1.27
N SER A 50 -13.67 16.44 0.82
CA SER A 50 -14.70 17.09 1.66
C SER A 50 -15.20 16.20 2.80
N ASN A 51 -14.84 14.91 2.80
CA ASN A 51 -15.05 14.03 3.94
C ASN A 51 -14.15 14.39 5.12
N LEU A 52 -12.97 14.97 4.89
CA LEU A 52 -11.97 15.23 5.92
C LEU A 52 -12.33 16.42 6.82
N CYS A 53 -11.98 16.34 8.10
CA CYS A 53 -12.25 17.38 9.10
C CYS A 53 -11.63 18.75 8.79
N GLY A 54 -10.58 18.80 7.98
CA GLY A 54 -9.91 20.03 7.53
C GLY A 54 -10.01 20.32 6.03
N GLY A 55 -10.86 19.59 5.28
CA GLY A 55 -10.96 19.74 3.83
C GLY A 55 -9.80 19.14 3.02
N GLY A 56 -8.85 18.48 3.70
CA GLY A 56 -7.70 17.80 3.10
C GLY A 56 -6.44 18.66 2.96
N PRO A 57 -5.30 18.05 2.62
CA PRO A 57 -4.03 18.75 2.49
C PRO A 57 -4.00 19.68 1.28
N SER A 58 -3.28 20.79 1.41
CA SER A 58 -2.99 21.74 0.32
C SER A 58 -1.47 22.00 0.27
N PRO A 59 -0.75 21.54 -0.78
CA PRO A 59 -1.27 20.84 -1.95
C PRO A 59 -1.80 19.43 -1.62
N ALA A 60 -2.64 18.89 -2.51
CA ALA A 60 -3.17 17.53 -2.36
C ALA A 60 -2.03 16.49 -2.38
N VAL A 61 -2.17 15.43 -1.56
CA VAL A 61 -1.18 14.35 -1.42
C VAL A 61 -1.81 13.04 -1.89
N PRO A 62 -1.10 12.24 -2.73
CA PRO A 62 -1.64 10.98 -3.25
C PRO A 62 -1.80 9.92 -2.16
N CYS A 63 -2.82 9.09 -2.34
CA CYS A 63 -3.04 7.90 -1.52
C CYS A 63 -2.58 6.65 -2.28
N TYR A 64 -1.96 5.75 -1.54
CA TYR A 64 -1.43 4.50 -2.06
C TYR A 64 -1.94 3.31 -1.26
N ASP A 65 -1.87 2.15 -1.86
CA ASP A 65 -2.08 0.86 -1.22
C ASP A 65 -0.74 0.13 -1.09
N MET A 66 -0.56 -0.58 0.02
CA MET A 66 0.60 -1.43 0.23
C MET A 66 0.36 -2.78 -0.43
N TYR A 67 1.33 -3.28 -1.19
CA TYR A 67 1.29 -4.58 -1.85
C TYR A 67 2.51 -5.41 -1.50
N MET A 68 2.26 -6.70 -1.30
CA MET A 68 3.30 -7.72 -1.38
C MET A 68 3.16 -8.46 -2.70
N VAL A 69 4.25 -8.53 -3.46
CA VAL A 69 4.22 -9.03 -4.84
C VAL A 69 5.36 -10.01 -5.05
N ARG A 70 5.07 -11.17 -5.64
CA ARG A 70 6.07 -12.15 -6.08
C ARG A 70 6.37 -11.99 -7.55
N TYR A 71 7.66 -11.99 -7.86
CA TYR A 71 8.18 -12.18 -9.20
C TYR A 71 8.96 -13.49 -9.27
N ASP A 72 8.62 -14.35 -10.22
CA ASP A 72 9.44 -15.49 -10.63
C ASP A 72 10.18 -15.10 -11.91
N GLY A 73 11.49 -14.89 -11.82
CA GLY A 73 12.27 -14.18 -12.82
C GLY A 73 11.73 -12.77 -13.06
N THR A 74 11.24 -12.51 -14.28
CA THR A 74 10.69 -11.20 -14.69
C THR A 74 9.17 -11.11 -14.62
N LYS A 75 8.48 -12.20 -14.26
CA LYS A 75 7.02 -12.31 -14.32
C LYS A 75 6.42 -12.16 -12.92
N GLU A 76 5.43 -11.27 -12.78
CA GLU A 76 4.59 -11.21 -11.58
C GLU A 76 3.75 -12.49 -11.47
N SER A 77 3.98 -13.27 -10.43
CA SER A 77 3.30 -14.55 -10.19
C SER A 77 2.08 -14.38 -9.28
N TRP A 78 2.20 -13.55 -8.25
CA TRP A 78 1.08 -13.16 -7.40
C TRP A 78 1.29 -11.76 -6.83
N SER A 79 0.18 -11.11 -6.46
CA SER A 79 0.16 -9.78 -5.87
C SER A 79 -0.98 -9.67 -4.88
N THR A 80 -0.66 -9.40 -3.61
CA THR A 80 -1.65 -9.28 -2.53
C THR A 80 -1.66 -7.86 -1.98
N LYS A 81 -2.82 -7.20 -2.04
CA LYS A 81 -3.05 -5.91 -1.40
C LYS A 81 -3.17 -6.06 0.12
N LEU A 82 -2.42 -5.25 0.85
CA LEU A 82 -2.32 -5.34 2.31
C LEU A 82 -3.18 -4.31 3.04
N THR A 83 -3.37 -3.15 2.43
CA THR A 83 -4.31 -2.10 2.83
C THR A 83 -5.75 -2.45 2.43
N SER A 84 -6.72 -1.59 2.75
CA SER A 84 -8.15 -1.92 2.62
C SER A 84 -8.94 -1.00 1.69
N SER A 85 -8.29 -0.03 1.03
CA SER A 85 -9.01 0.85 0.11
C SER A 85 -9.58 0.06 -1.07
N SER A 86 -10.73 0.49 -1.58
CA SER A 86 -11.37 -0.07 -2.77
C SER A 86 -12.24 0.98 -3.46
N LYS A 87 -12.70 0.70 -4.68
CA LYS A 87 -13.60 1.62 -5.41
C LYS A 87 -14.85 2.03 -4.61
N SER A 88 -15.40 1.14 -3.79
CA SER A 88 -16.57 1.41 -2.94
C SER A 88 -16.19 1.94 -1.55
N LEU A 89 -14.92 1.86 -1.18
CA LEU A 89 -14.38 2.34 0.09
C LEU A 89 -13.04 3.06 -0.15
N PRO A 90 -13.06 4.32 -0.63
CA PRO A 90 -11.84 5.06 -0.95
C PRO A 90 -11.08 5.46 0.33
N PRO A 91 -9.80 5.87 0.24
CA PRO A 91 -8.98 6.25 1.40
C PRO A 91 -9.63 7.25 2.38
N TYR A 92 -10.28 8.30 1.87
CA TYR A 92 -11.02 9.27 2.70
C TYR A 92 -12.45 8.82 3.05
N SER A 93 -12.66 7.50 3.10
CA SER A 93 -13.92 6.80 3.34
C SER A 93 -15.04 7.14 2.34
N SER A 94 -16.12 6.36 2.39
CA SER A 94 -17.29 6.55 1.51
C SER A 94 -18.16 7.75 1.92
N GLY A 95 -17.91 8.34 3.09
CA GLY A 95 -18.57 9.55 3.58
C GLY A 95 -17.97 10.01 4.90
N LYS A 96 -18.45 11.15 5.42
CA LYS A 96 -18.00 11.75 6.69
C LYS A 96 -18.19 10.87 7.93
N THR A 97 -19.11 9.91 7.86
CA THR A 97 -19.36 8.89 8.90
C THR A 97 -19.17 7.48 8.35
N GLY A 98 -18.35 7.35 7.29
CA GLY A 98 -18.06 6.07 6.66
C GLY A 98 -17.12 5.21 7.50
N PRO A 99 -16.88 3.95 7.08
CA PRO A 99 -16.03 3.02 7.82
C PRO A 99 -14.55 3.37 7.68
N ASP A 100 -13.75 2.79 8.57
CA ASP A 100 -12.30 2.98 8.57
C ASP A 100 -11.64 2.36 7.34
N VAL A 101 -10.61 3.03 6.83
CA VAL A 101 -9.80 2.57 5.70
C VAL A 101 -8.34 2.65 6.04
N TYR A 102 -7.63 1.55 5.82
CA TYR A 102 -6.18 1.50 5.87
C TYR A 102 -5.62 1.84 4.50
N MET A 103 -4.73 2.81 4.44
CA MET A 103 -3.98 3.18 3.24
C MET A 103 -2.54 3.58 3.60
N ILE A 104 -1.71 3.83 2.58
CA ILE A 104 -0.46 4.54 2.72
C ILE A 104 -0.68 5.99 2.26
N TRP A 105 -0.21 6.95 3.05
CA TRP A 105 -0.40 8.37 2.78
C TRP A 105 0.88 9.15 3.14
N TRP A 106 0.82 10.48 3.15
CA TRP A 106 1.91 11.43 3.52
C TRP A 106 2.99 10.82 4.42
N TYR A 107 2.55 10.18 5.50
CA TYR A 107 3.36 9.49 6.48
C TYR A 107 3.04 7.99 6.43
N ALA A 108 4.03 7.17 6.81
CA ALA A 108 3.97 5.70 6.88
C ALA A 108 4.48 4.91 5.64
N HIS A 109 5.65 5.29 5.12
CA HIS A 109 6.31 4.60 3.99
C HIS A 109 7.28 3.47 4.42
N HIS A 110 7.28 3.05 5.69
CA HIS A 110 8.16 1.97 6.15
C HIS A 110 7.45 0.61 6.12
N GLY A 111 8.20 -0.44 5.79
CA GLY A 111 7.72 -1.81 5.84
C GLY A 111 8.83 -2.84 5.94
N ARG A 112 8.48 -4.03 6.43
CA ARG A 112 9.34 -5.21 6.54
C ARG A 112 8.57 -6.46 6.16
N ILE A 113 9.20 -7.33 5.39
CA ILE A 113 8.71 -8.67 5.10
C ILE A 113 9.13 -9.61 6.25
N ALA A 114 8.20 -10.46 6.68
CA ALA A 114 8.47 -11.62 7.50
C ALA A 114 8.14 -12.89 6.70
N PHE A 115 9.02 -13.88 6.75
CA PHE A 115 8.89 -15.15 6.05
C PHE A 115 9.38 -16.28 6.95
N ASP A 116 8.57 -17.32 7.12
CA ASP A 116 8.88 -18.47 7.99
C ASP A 116 9.34 -19.72 7.21
N GLY A 117 9.56 -19.60 5.90
CA GLY A 117 9.85 -20.71 5.00
C GLY A 117 8.64 -21.20 4.21
N LYS A 118 7.41 -20.80 4.59
CA LYS A 118 6.17 -21.14 3.89
C LYS A 118 5.23 -19.94 3.73
N ASN A 119 5.00 -19.21 4.81
CA ASN A 119 4.02 -18.14 4.91
C ASN A 119 4.71 -16.78 4.86
N TRP A 120 4.01 -15.81 4.29
CA TRP A 120 4.48 -14.44 4.19
C TRP A 120 3.66 -13.53 5.11
N ALA A 121 4.30 -12.52 5.67
CA ALA A 121 3.61 -11.43 6.33
C ALA A 121 4.38 -10.12 6.08
N ALA A 122 3.70 -8.99 6.24
CA ALA A 122 4.36 -7.70 6.30
C ALA A 122 3.97 -6.95 7.56
N TYR A 123 4.96 -6.28 8.15
CA TYR A 123 4.78 -5.22 9.13
C TYR A 123 5.05 -3.89 8.45
N PHE A 124 4.13 -2.94 8.51
CA PHE A 124 4.28 -1.66 7.85
C PHE A 124 3.48 -0.57 8.55
N GLY A 125 3.96 0.66 8.44
CA GLY A 125 3.19 1.81 8.87
C GLY A 125 1.98 2.01 7.95
N ALA A 126 0.84 2.38 8.52
CA ALA A 126 -0.37 2.69 7.75
C ALA A 126 -1.03 3.96 8.28
N ALA A 127 -1.66 4.70 7.36
CA ALA A 127 -2.66 5.68 7.71
C ALA A 127 -4.02 4.99 7.86
N VAL A 128 -4.82 5.45 8.81
CA VAL A 128 -6.19 4.99 9.07
C VAL A 128 -7.11 6.19 9.01
N SER A 129 -8.08 6.15 8.10
CA SER A 129 -9.23 7.05 8.18
C SER A 129 -10.18 6.59 9.26
N THR A 130 -10.64 7.52 10.09
CA THR A 130 -11.57 7.25 11.19
C THR A 130 -12.63 8.33 11.22
N SER A 131 -13.90 7.92 11.35
CA SER A 131 -15.01 8.85 11.52
C SER A 131 -14.99 9.45 12.94
N GLU A 132 -14.78 10.76 13.03
CA GLU A 132 -14.75 11.52 14.28
C GLU A 132 -15.51 12.84 14.12
N GLY A 133 -16.49 13.10 15.00
CA GLY A 133 -17.18 14.41 15.01
C GLY A 133 -17.96 14.78 13.75
N GLY A 134 -18.36 13.81 12.93
CA GLY A 134 -19.08 14.06 11.67
C GLY A 134 -18.17 14.44 10.50
N CYS A 135 -16.91 14.05 10.54
CA CYS A 135 -15.94 14.10 9.47
C CYS A 135 -14.93 12.96 9.61
N ILE A 136 -14.07 12.78 8.61
CA ILE A 136 -12.98 11.80 8.63
C ILE A 136 -11.71 12.47 9.14
N ASN A 137 -11.13 11.92 10.19
CA ASN A 137 -9.78 12.23 10.66
C ASN A 137 -8.82 11.14 10.16
N ILE A 138 -7.55 11.47 9.96
CA ILE A 138 -6.53 10.52 9.50
C ILE A 138 -5.49 10.36 10.59
N HIS A 139 -5.35 9.14 11.08
CA HIS A 139 -4.38 8.77 12.11
C HIS A 139 -3.28 7.89 11.53
N GLN A 140 -2.15 7.82 12.24
CA GLN A 140 -1.06 6.91 11.92
C GLN A 140 -1.06 5.74 12.89
N GLY A 141 -0.77 4.54 12.38
CA GLY A 141 -0.48 3.36 13.18
C GLY A 141 0.44 2.40 12.44
N ASP A 142 0.76 1.28 13.08
CA ASP A 142 1.45 0.17 12.43
C ASP A 142 0.47 -1.00 12.22
N ARG A 143 0.65 -1.73 11.12
CA ARG A 143 -0.17 -2.86 10.73
C ARG A 143 0.73 -4.06 10.46
N MET A 144 0.31 -5.23 10.96
CA MET A 144 0.81 -6.52 10.49
C MET A 144 -0.29 -7.23 9.70
N LYS A 145 0.06 -7.80 8.55
CA LYS A 145 -0.86 -8.63 7.77
C LYS A 145 -0.15 -9.87 7.25
N VAL A 146 -0.71 -11.02 7.58
CA VAL A 146 -0.33 -12.31 6.98
C VAL A 146 -0.90 -12.34 5.57
N VAL A 147 -0.05 -12.73 4.61
CA VAL A 147 -0.43 -13.05 3.24
C VAL A 147 -0.55 -14.56 3.20
N ASP A 148 -1.78 -15.04 3.19
CA ASP A 148 -2.07 -16.47 3.07
C ASP A 148 -1.70 -16.92 1.65
N PRO A 149 -0.75 -17.85 1.48
CA PRO A 149 -0.60 -18.57 0.24
C PRO A 149 -1.66 -19.67 0.18
N THR A 150 -2.94 -19.31 0.10
CA THR A 150 -3.95 -20.24 -0.44
C THR A 150 -3.83 -20.32 -1.94
#